data_AF-A0A2A8USC5-F1
#
_entry.id   AF-A0A2A8USC5-F1
#
_cell.length_a   1.000
_cell.length_b   1.000
_cell.length_c   1.000
_cell.angle_alpha   90.00
_cell.angle_beta   90.00
_cell.angle_gamma   90.00
#
_symmetry.space_group_name_H-M   'P 1'
#
loop_
_entity.id
_entity.type
_entity.pdbx_description
1 polymer ?
#
loop_
_entity_poly.entity_id
_entity_poly.type
_entity_poly.pdbx_seq_one_letter_code
_entity_poly.pdbx_strand_id
1 'polypeptide(L)'
;MKKQIAAFTLATTLGLSIQPIVSSAETTQNMQATEQSGWVKDGNGTWFYFENGVKKTGWLKDNDRWYYLDANNGGSMKTGWVNVEGKYYYLDTDSDPNKIGVMKTGWLKDND
;
A
#
# COMPACT_ATOMS: atom_id res chain seq x y z
N MET A 1 -27.00 28.91 1.42
CA MET A 1 -26.84 27.77 0.49
C MET A 1 -26.64 26.50 1.31
N LYS A 2 -27.18 25.38 0.82
CA LYS A 2 -27.49 24.13 1.56
C LYS A 2 -26.30 23.16 1.65
N LYS A 3 -26.09 22.61 2.87
CA LYS A 3 -25.90 21.19 3.30
C LYS A 3 -24.62 20.45 2.80
N GLN A 4 -23.95 19.57 3.58
CA GLN A 4 -24.43 18.50 4.47
C GLN A 4 -23.48 18.19 5.66
N ILE A 5 -24.04 17.72 6.78
CA ILE A 5 -23.34 17.04 7.89
C ILE A 5 -23.92 15.62 7.93
N ALA A 6 -23.06 14.60 7.85
CA ALA A 6 -23.47 13.21 7.96
C ALA A 6 -23.79 12.87 9.43
N ALA A 7 -24.87 12.09 9.61
CA ALA A 7 -25.56 11.88 10.87
C ALA A 7 -24.76 11.06 11.90
N PHE A 8 -24.80 11.48 13.16
CA PHE A 8 -24.56 10.63 14.33
C PHE A 8 -25.88 9.98 14.72
N THR A 9 -25.99 8.65 14.56
CA THR A 9 -27.07 7.88 15.17
C THR A 9 -26.56 7.27 16.47
N LEU A 10 -27.09 7.72 17.61
CA LEU A 10 -26.97 6.98 18.87
C LEU A 10 -27.91 5.77 18.79
N ALA A 11 -27.35 4.56 18.77
CA ALA A 11 -28.13 3.35 19.01
C ALA A 11 -28.05 3.01 20.51
N THR A 12 -29.01 3.51 21.28
CA THR A 12 -29.39 2.88 22.56
C THR A 12 -30.26 1.68 22.24
N THR A 13 -29.68 0.48 22.30
CA THR A 13 -30.46 -0.76 22.39
C THR A 13 -29.88 -1.61 23.52
N LEU A 14 -30.52 -1.56 24.67
CA LEU A 14 -30.41 -2.59 25.70
C LEU A 14 -31.12 -3.83 25.16
N GLY A 15 -30.35 -4.85 24.82
CA GLY A 15 -30.86 -6.16 24.42
C GLY A 15 -29.88 -7.22 24.90
N LEU A 16 -30.14 -7.82 26.06
CA LEU A 16 -29.50 -9.05 26.50
C LEU A 16 -29.94 -10.17 25.56
N SER A 17 -29.19 -10.41 24.49
CA SER A 17 -29.33 -11.64 23.70
C SER A 17 -28.30 -12.65 24.18
N ILE A 18 -28.79 -13.68 24.85
CA ILE A 18 -28.07 -14.92 25.17
C ILE A 18 -27.50 -15.48 23.85
N GLN A 19 -26.17 -15.64 23.76
CA GLN A 19 -25.57 -16.35 22.64
C GLN A 19 -25.63 -17.87 22.89
N PRO A 20 -25.86 -18.69 21.85
CA PRO A 20 -25.73 -20.14 21.97
C PRO A 20 -24.28 -20.51 22.27
N ILE A 21 -24.06 -21.37 23.27
CA ILE A 21 -22.79 -22.05 23.50
C ILE A 21 -22.59 -22.98 22.29
N VAL A 22 -21.81 -22.54 21.31
CA VAL A 22 -21.35 -23.43 20.25
C VAL A 22 -20.23 -24.30 20.81
N SER A 23 -20.57 -25.58 20.92
CA SER A 23 -19.72 -26.69 21.31
C SER A 23 -18.47 -26.76 20.44
N SER A 24 -17.36 -27.11 21.08
CA SER A 24 -16.05 -27.31 20.48
C SER A 24 -16.03 -28.52 19.55
N ALA A 25 -16.45 -28.33 18.30
CA ALA A 25 -15.97 -29.08 17.14
C ALA A 25 -16.58 -28.42 15.90
N GLU A 26 -15.77 -28.29 14.85
CA GLU A 26 -16.16 -27.84 13.49
C GLU A 26 -16.22 -26.33 13.29
N THR A 27 -15.04 -25.76 13.08
CA THR A 27 -14.89 -24.54 12.28
C THR A 27 -13.73 -24.78 11.31
N THR A 28 -14.04 -25.49 10.22
CA THR A 28 -13.37 -25.27 8.93
C THR A 28 -13.98 -24.00 8.35
N GLN A 29 -13.60 -22.84 8.88
CA GLN A 29 -13.97 -21.57 8.28
C GLN A 29 -12.92 -21.16 7.27
N ASN A 30 -13.33 -21.28 6.00
CA ASN A 30 -13.04 -20.34 4.92
C ASN A 30 -11.85 -19.43 5.19
N MET A 31 -10.68 -19.83 4.67
CA MET A 31 -9.55 -18.92 4.48
C MET A 31 -9.95 -17.83 3.48
N GLN A 32 -10.70 -16.83 3.91
CA GLN A 32 -10.58 -15.50 3.32
C GLN A 32 -9.28 -14.91 3.84
N ALA A 33 -8.16 -15.47 3.38
CA ALA A 33 -6.92 -14.71 3.32
C ALA A 33 -7.26 -13.55 2.38
N THR A 34 -7.63 -12.41 2.94
CA THR A 34 -7.84 -11.18 2.19
C THR A 34 -6.59 -10.97 1.35
N GLU A 35 -6.72 -11.19 0.04
CA GLU A 35 -5.73 -10.93 -0.99
C GLU A 35 -5.45 -9.42 -1.03
N GLN A 36 -4.73 -8.93 -0.03
CA GLN A 36 -4.48 -7.50 0.10
C GLN A 36 -3.43 -7.12 -0.95
N SER A 37 -3.88 -6.37 -1.96
CA SER A 37 -3.06 -5.74 -2.97
C SER A 37 -2.97 -4.24 -2.69
N GLY A 38 -1.76 -3.68 -2.72
CA GLY A 38 -1.54 -2.25 -2.60
C GLY A 38 -0.27 -1.86 -1.84
N TRP A 39 -0.10 -0.54 -1.72
CA TRP A 39 1.01 0.08 -1.04
C TRP A 39 0.86 0.02 0.49
N VAL A 40 1.94 -0.34 1.16
CA VAL A 40 2.04 -0.39 2.62
C VAL A 40 3.28 0.37 3.05
N LYS A 41 3.14 1.30 4.00
CA LYS A 41 4.26 2.02 4.62
C LYS A 41 4.55 1.40 5.98
N ASP A 42 5.80 1.02 6.22
CA ASP A 42 6.21 0.50 7.53
C ASP A 42 6.41 1.64 8.57
N GLY A 43 6.69 1.26 9.82
CA GLY A 43 6.95 2.20 10.91
C GLY A 43 8.23 3.04 10.74
N ASN A 44 9.14 2.62 9.85
CA ASN A 44 10.37 3.35 9.51
C ASN A 44 10.17 4.32 8.34
N GLY A 45 8.97 4.32 7.75
CA GLY A 45 8.61 5.16 6.62
C GLY A 45 8.98 4.61 5.25
N THR A 46 9.37 3.33 5.18
CA THR A 46 9.67 2.62 3.92
C THR A 46 8.39 2.10 3.29
N TRP A 47 8.24 2.32 1.99
CA TRP A 47 7.11 1.81 1.22
C TRP A 47 7.40 0.42 0.65
N PHE A 48 6.37 -0.42 0.66
CA PHE A 48 6.35 -1.76 0.06
C PHE A 48 5.06 -1.90 -0.74
N TYR A 49 5.06 -2.79 -1.72
CA TYR A 49 3.85 -3.14 -2.46
C TYR A 49 3.55 -4.63 -2.29
N PHE A 50 2.30 -4.94 -2.01
CA PHE A 50 1.79 -6.30 -1.95
C PHE A 50 0.81 -6.54 -3.10
N GLU A 51 0.81 -7.75 -3.63
CA GLU A 51 -0.15 -8.22 -4.62
C GLU A 51 -0.64 -9.58 -4.14
N ASN A 52 -1.93 -9.68 -3.85
CA ASN A 52 -2.57 -10.88 -3.31
C ASN A 52 -1.87 -11.40 -2.05
N GLY A 53 -1.46 -10.48 -1.16
CA GLY A 53 -0.72 -10.81 0.06
C GLY A 53 0.76 -11.14 -0.14
N VAL A 54 1.26 -11.16 -1.38
CA VAL A 54 2.68 -11.40 -1.70
C VAL A 54 3.40 -10.08 -1.91
N LYS A 55 4.52 -9.88 -1.20
CA LYS A 55 5.35 -8.70 -1.38
C LYS A 55 6.02 -8.72 -2.76
N LYS A 56 5.88 -7.64 -3.54
CA LYS A 56 6.48 -7.48 -4.86
C LYS A 56 7.89 -6.90 -4.77
N THR A 57 8.69 -7.19 -5.79
CA THR A 57 10.04 -6.67 -6.01
C THR A 57 10.22 -6.34 -7.49
N GLY A 58 11.26 -5.58 -7.82
CA GLY A 58 11.56 -5.11 -9.17
C GLY A 58 10.71 -3.93 -9.62
N TRP A 59 10.58 -3.79 -10.93
CA TRP A 59 9.76 -2.75 -11.55
C TRP A 59 8.27 -3.02 -11.32
N LEU A 60 7.57 -2.02 -10.81
CA LEU A 60 6.13 -2.03 -10.61
C LEU A 60 5.50 -0.90 -11.43
N LYS A 61 4.48 -1.25 -12.22
CA LYS A 61 3.61 -0.26 -12.87
C LYS A 61 2.30 -0.18 -12.10
N ASP A 62 2.04 0.95 -11.47
CA ASP A 62 0.81 1.22 -10.74
C ASP A 62 0.19 2.55 -11.20
N ASN A 63 -1.07 2.50 -11.63
CA ASN A 63 -1.82 3.64 -12.15
C ASN A 63 -1.02 4.49 -13.18
N ASP A 64 -0.48 3.81 -14.18
CA ASP A 64 0.37 4.36 -15.26
C ASP A 64 1.69 5.02 -14.82
N ARG A 65 2.09 4.83 -13.55
CA ARG A 65 3.36 5.29 -12.99
C ARG A 65 4.28 4.11 -12.71
N TRP A 66 5.57 4.30 -12.93
CA TRP A 66 6.58 3.28 -12.66
C TRP A 66 7.25 3.53 -11.31
N TYR A 67 7.49 2.45 -10.58
CA TYR A 67 8.17 2.42 -9.29
C TYR A 67 9.20 1.28 -9.30
N TYR A 68 10.18 1.36 -8.42
CA TYR A 68 11.16 0.31 -8.25
C TYR A 68 11.20 -0.17 -6.81
N LEU A 69 10.98 -1.47 -6.62
CA LEU A 69 11.02 -2.17 -5.35
C LEU A 69 12.31 -2.98 -5.28
N ASP A 70 13.23 -2.60 -4.40
CA ASP A 70 14.56 -3.20 -4.35
C ASP A 70 14.50 -4.63 -3.79
N ALA A 71 14.73 -5.61 -4.68
CA ALA A 71 14.78 -7.03 -4.31
C ALA A 71 15.90 -7.33 -3.30
N ASN A 72 17.04 -6.62 -3.37
CA ASN A 72 18.16 -6.80 -2.46
C ASN A 72 17.86 -6.24 -1.06
N ASN A 73 16.91 -5.32 -0.98
CA ASN A 73 16.42 -4.74 0.27
C ASN A 73 14.98 -5.17 0.58
N GLY A 74 14.66 -6.44 0.30
CA GLY A 74 13.42 -7.07 0.72
C GLY A 74 12.14 -6.43 0.19
N GLY A 75 12.19 -5.79 -0.98
CA GLY A 75 11.06 -5.13 -1.66
C GLY A 75 10.85 -3.67 -1.28
N SER A 76 11.82 -3.04 -0.61
CA SER A 76 11.74 -1.63 -0.23
C SER A 76 11.69 -0.73 -1.47
N MET A 77 10.70 0.17 -1.54
CA MET A 77 10.61 1.16 -2.60
C MET A 77 11.82 2.09 -2.58
N LYS A 78 12.45 2.29 -3.74
CA LYS A 78 13.56 3.22 -3.91
C LYS A 78 13.07 4.60 -4.32
N THR A 79 13.85 5.60 -3.95
CA THR A 79 13.77 6.98 -4.44
C THR A 79 15.16 7.40 -4.91
N GLY A 80 15.23 8.43 -5.74
CA GLY A 80 16.47 8.94 -6.33
C GLY A 80 17.00 8.06 -7.46
N TRP A 81 18.30 8.16 -7.71
CA TRP A 81 18.97 7.40 -8.75
C TRP A 81 19.06 5.91 -8.40
N VAL A 82 18.63 5.06 -9.33
CA VAL A 82 18.79 3.60 -9.25
C VAL A 82 19.50 3.08 -10.48
N ASN A 83 20.44 2.15 -10.29
CA ASN A 83 21.06 1.38 -11.38
C ASN A 83 20.38 0.01 -11.45
N VAL A 84 19.77 -0.28 -12.59
CA VAL A 84 19.16 -1.59 -12.87
C VAL A 84 19.80 -2.11 -14.14
N GLU A 85 20.62 -3.16 -14.00
CA GLU A 85 21.31 -3.82 -15.11
C GLU A 85 22.13 -2.85 -15.98
N GLY A 86 22.85 -1.90 -15.36
CA GLY A 86 23.67 -0.94 -16.08
C GLY A 86 22.92 0.26 -16.66
N LYS A 87 21.59 0.32 -16.50
CA LYS A 87 20.76 1.49 -16.86
C LYS A 87 20.42 2.30 -15.62
N TYR A 88 20.54 3.61 -15.72
CA TYR A 88 20.20 4.54 -14.64
C TYR A 88 18.79 5.09 -14.82
N TYR A 89 18.02 5.10 -13.74
CA TYR A 89 16.68 5.66 -13.68
C TYR A 89 16.57 6.58 -12.48
N TYR A 90 15.81 7.66 -12.61
CA TYR A 90 15.56 8.57 -11.51
C TYR A 90 14.14 8.39 -11.01
N LEU A 91 14.00 8.02 -9.74
CA LEU A 91 12.73 7.91 -9.02
C LEU A 91 12.54 9.17 -8.20
N ASP A 92 11.36 9.76 -8.26
CA ASP A 92 11.07 11.04 -7.61
C ASP A 92 11.38 10.99 -6.10
N THR A 93 12.09 11.99 -5.61
CA THR A 93 12.44 12.18 -4.20
C THR A 93 11.61 13.26 -3.51
N ASP A 94 10.56 13.78 -4.18
CA ASP A 94 9.65 14.77 -3.61
C ASP A 94 9.00 14.24 -2.31
N SER A 95 8.64 15.17 -1.44
CA SER A 95 7.95 14.89 -0.17
C SER A 95 6.44 14.65 -0.36
N ASP A 96 5.89 14.97 -1.54
CA ASP A 96 4.50 14.68 -1.89
C ASP A 96 4.29 13.15 -1.99
N PRO A 97 3.42 12.54 -1.15
CA PRO A 97 3.16 11.10 -1.17
C PRO A 97 2.55 10.62 -2.49
N ASN A 98 1.98 11.51 -3.31
CA ASN A 98 1.44 11.16 -4.62
C ASN A 98 2.51 11.10 -5.72
N LYS A 99 3.72 11.60 -5.44
CA LYS A 99 4.82 11.71 -6.41
C LYS A 99 6.03 10.90 -6.03
N ILE A 100 6.30 10.73 -4.74
CA ILE A 100 7.47 10.00 -4.25
C ILE A 100 7.59 8.61 -4.89
N GLY A 101 8.80 8.26 -5.32
CA GLY A 101 9.13 6.97 -5.93
C GLY A 101 8.70 6.82 -7.39
N VAL A 102 7.97 7.79 -7.97
CA VAL A 102 7.57 7.74 -9.38
C VAL A 102 8.78 7.95 -10.28
N MET A 103 9.03 7.02 -11.20
CA MET A 103 10.09 7.14 -12.19
C MET A 103 9.83 8.33 -13.10
N LYS A 104 10.82 9.21 -13.21
CA LYS A 104 10.81 10.33 -14.16
C LYS A 104 11.24 9.86 -15.53
N THR A 105 10.59 10.39 -16.54
CA THR A 105 10.97 10.25 -17.95
C THR A 105 11.26 11.62 -18.54
N GLY A 106 12.23 11.72 -19.44
CA GLY A 106 12.64 12.99 -20.07
C GLY A 106 13.80 13.65 -19.34
N TRP A 107 14.09 14.89 -19.72
CA TRP A 107 15.21 15.65 -19.15
C TRP A 107 14.92 16.04 -17.70
N LEU A 108 15.68 15.49 -16.77
CA LEU A 108 15.79 16.03 -15.42
C LEU A 108 16.73 17.23 -15.49
N LYS A 109 16.28 18.41 -15.07
CA LYS A 109 17.17 19.55 -14.89
C LYS A 109 17.81 19.41 -13.52
N ASP A 110 18.97 18.79 -13.45
CA ASP A 110 19.86 18.95 -12.30
C ASP A 110 20.32 20.41 -12.29
N ASN A 111 19.93 21.18 -11.27
CA ASN A 111 20.54 22.48 -11.01
C ASN A 111 21.84 22.18 -10.27
N ASP A 112 22.97 22.28 -10.98
CA ASP A 112 24.33 22.31 -10.41
C ASP A 112 24.48 23.41 -9.34
#